data_AF-A0A7D5YEA8-F1
#
_entry.id   AF-A0A7D5YEA8-F1
#
_cell.length_a   1.000
_cell.length_b   1.000
_cell.length_c   1.000
_cell.angle_alpha   90.00
_cell.angle_beta   90.00
_cell.angle_gamma   90.00
#
_symmetry.space_group_name_H-M   'P 1'
#
loop_
_entity.id
_entity.type
_entity.pdbx_description
1 polymer ?
#
loop_
_entity_poly.entity_id
_entity_poly.type
_entity_poly.pdbx_seq_one_letter_code
_entity_poly.pdbx_strand_id
1 'polypeptide(L)'
;MSLTDSISDDLRAMTAGVGAAQRQAAAAEHVIAQIAARAVAAGFAGIAAGLAQVREVVGRARARLTTIDAILGEATGSVASAAQQPSPQETISALTRLLAVLSRVDAEVAEAAGGIEEARRLVTVALRGGQPGPTLARLQQLSQGLSAVKARGNQARHHVEAALAQARQVGDVGKWLRAAA
;
A
#
# COMPACT_ATOMS: atom_id res chain seq x y z
N MET A 1 -3.49 17.25 18.99
CA MET A 1 -3.29 17.09 17.53
C MET A 1 -4.62 17.28 16.85
N SER A 2 -4.65 17.95 15.69
CA SER A 2 -5.85 18.06 14.88
C SER A 2 -6.12 16.74 14.14
N LEU A 3 -7.37 16.48 13.73
CA LEU A 3 -7.69 15.29 12.93
C LEU A 3 -6.93 15.28 11.60
N THR A 4 -6.68 16.45 11.01
CA THR A 4 -5.86 16.62 9.80
C THR A 4 -4.39 16.26 10.02
N ASP A 5 -3.84 16.49 11.21
CA ASP A 5 -2.48 16.05 11.56
C ASP A 5 -2.42 14.53 11.64
N SER A 6 -3.39 13.91 12.33
CA SER A 6 -3.49 12.45 12.43
C SER A 6 -3.61 11.77 11.07
N ILE A 7 -4.45 12.32 10.18
CA ILE A 7 -4.58 11.84 8.79
C ILE A 7 -3.24 11.94 8.06
N SER A 8 -2.55 13.07 8.18
CA SER A 8 -1.26 13.28 7.52
C SER A 8 -0.18 12.32 8.03
N ASP A 9 -0.16 12.06 9.34
CA ASP A 9 0.75 11.10 9.97
C ASP A 9 0.46 9.66 9.54
N ASP A 10 -0.82 9.31 9.35
CA ASP A 10 -1.19 8.00 8.82
C ASP A 10 -0.75 7.83 7.36
N LEU A 11 -0.99 8.82 6.50
CA LEU A 11 -0.57 8.78 5.09
C LEU A 11 0.96 8.69 4.94
N ARG A 12 1.71 9.43 5.76
CA ARG A 12 3.18 9.34 5.79
C ARG A 12 3.65 7.95 6.23
N ALA A 13 3.01 7.37 7.25
CA ALA A 13 3.32 6.02 7.70
C ALA A 13 2.98 4.95 6.64
N MET A 14 1.86 5.10 5.92
CA MET A 14 1.51 4.24 4.80
C MET A 14 2.58 4.32 3.69
N THR A 15 2.99 5.54 3.32
CA THR A 15 4.04 5.78 2.32
C THR A 15 5.35 5.11 2.72
N ALA A 16 5.78 5.27 3.98
CA ALA A 16 6.98 4.61 4.49
C ALA A 16 6.87 3.08 4.46
N GLY A 17 5.69 2.52 4.79
CA GLY A 17 5.42 1.09 4.73
C GLY A 17 5.45 0.54 3.29
N VAL A 18 4.89 1.28 2.32
CA VAL A 18 4.94 0.94 0.89
C VAL A 18 6.38 0.96 0.39
N GLY A 19 7.17 1.98 0.73
CA GLY A 19 8.59 2.05 0.39
C GLY A 19 9.40 0.89 1.01
N ALA A 20 9.07 0.46 2.23
CA ALA A 20 9.68 -0.72 2.83
C ALA A 20 9.31 -2.01 2.07
N ALA A 21 8.04 -2.17 1.70
CA ALA A 21 7.56 -3.30 0.91
C ALA A 21 8.23 -3.37 -0.48
N GLN A 22 8.42 -2.22 -1.16
CA GLN A 22 9.16 -2.16 -2.42
C GLN A 22 10.60 -2.66 -2.28
N ARG A 23 11.32 -2.23 -1.24
CA ARG A 23 12.69 -2.69 -0.97
C ARG A 23 12.75 -4.19 -0.68
N GLN A 24 11.78 -4.71 0.09
CA GLN A 24 11.66 -6.14 0.36
C GLN A 24 11.38 -6.96 -0.90
N ALA A 25 10.46 -6.48 -1.77
CA ALA A 25 10.15 -7.11 -3.05
C ALA A 25 11.37 -7.14 -3.98
N ALA A 26 12.13 -6.04 -4.07
CA ALA A 26 13.37 -5.99 -4.85
C ALA A 26 14.43 -6.96 -4.31
N ALA A 27 14.58 -7.06 -2.99
CA ALA A 27 15.49 -8.01 -2.36
C ALA A 27 15.08 -9.47 -2.63
N ALA A 28 13.77 -9.78 -2.56
CA ALA A 28 13.26 -11.10 -2.91
C ALA A 28 13.53 -11.45 -4.38
N GLU A 29 13.26 -10.51 -5.30
CA GLU A 29 13.52 -10.71 -6.73
C GLU A 29 15.01 -10.97 -7.00
N HIS A 30 15.90 -10.22 -6.36
CA HIS A 30 17.34 -10.41 -6.50
C HIS A 30 17.79 -11.82 -6.08
N VAL A 31 17.30 -12.31 -4.93
CA VAL A 31 17.58 -13.67 -4.45
C VAL A 31 17.03 -14.73 -5.42
N ILE A 32 15.80 -14.55 -5.90
CA ILE A 32 15.18 -15.47 -6.85
C ILE A 32 16.01 -15.53 -8.16
N ALA A 33 16.49 -14.39 -8.65
CA ALA A 33 17.33 -14.32 -9.83
C ALA A 33 18.68 -15.05 -9.64
N GLN A 34 19.31 -14.93 -8.47
CA GLN A 34 20.53 -15.68 -8.17
C GLN A 34 20.30 -17.19 -8.17
N ILE A 35 19.19 -17.65 -7.59
CA ILE A 35 18.85 -19.08 -7.58
C ILE A 35 18.59 -19.57 -9.01
N ALA A 36 17.84 -18.80 -9.81
CA ALA A 36 17.58 -19.12 -11.21
C ALA A 36 18.87 -19.24 -12.03
N ALA A 37 19.82 -18.31 -11.87
CA ALA A 37 21.10 -18.36 -12.56
C ALA A 37 21.92 -19.62 -12.21
N ARG A 38 21.94 -20.00 -10.92
CA ARG A 38 22.59 -21.25 -10.47
C ARG A 38 21.90 -22.49 -11.03
N ALA A 39 20.56 -22.48 -11.08
CA ALA A 39 19.79 -23.57 -11.66
C ALA A 39 20.10 -23.75 -13.15
N VAL A 40 20.22 -22.65 -13.91
CA VAL A 40 20.66 -22.68 -15.32
C VAL A 40 22.06 -23.27 -15.45
N ALA A 41 23.02 -22.80 -14.66
CA ALA A 41 24.40 -23.28 -14.70
C ALA A 41 24.51 -24.78 -14.35
N ALA A 42 23.61 -25.29 -13.53
CA ALA A 42 23.55 -26.71 -13.14
C ALA A 42 22.64 -27.57 -14.04
N GLY A 43 22.05 -27.01 -15.10
CA GLY A 43 21.18 -27.75 -16.03
C GLY A 43 19.74 -27.99 -15.56
N PHE A 44 19.30 -27.35 -14.48
CA PHE A 44 17.93 -27.46 -13.95
C PHE A 44 16.96 -26.49 -14.63
N ALA A 45 16.71 -26.69 -15.93
CA ALA A 45 15.87 -25.79 -16.74
C ALA A 45 14.45 -25.58 -16.18
N GLY A 46 13.82 -26.62 -15.62
CA GLY A 46 12.48 -26.51 -15.03
C GLY A 46 12.43 -25.60 -13.79
N ILE A 47 13.46 -25.65 -12.95
CA ILE A 47 13.59 -24.74 -11.79
C ILE A 47 13.74 -23.31 -12.26
N ALA A 48 14.61 -23.07 -13.25
CA ALA A 48 14.83 -21.74 -13.81
C ALA A 48 13.54 -21.14 -14.40
N ALA A 49 12.78 -21.94 -15.16
CA ALA A 49 11.50 -21.53 -15.72
C ALA A 49 10.46 -21.21 -14.64
N GLY A 50 10.34 -22.06 -13.62
CA GLY A 50 9.43 -21.80 -12.48
C GLY A 50 9.80 -20.52 -11.73
N LEU A 51 11.09 -20.27 -11.49
CA LEU A 51 11.54 -19.04 -10.84
C LEU A 51 11.36 -17.79 -11.71
N ALA A 52 11.39 -17.92 -13.04
CA ALA A 52 11.04 -16.80 -13.94
C ALA A 52 9.58 -16.37 -13.74
N GLN A 53 8.65 -17.32 -13.60
CA GLN A 53 7.24 -17.03 -13.30
C GLN A 53 7.08 -16.35 -11.93
N VAL A 54 7.82 -16.81 -10.92
CA VAL A 54 7.83 -16.15 -9.59
C VAL A 54 8.27 -14.69 -9.74
N ARG A 55 9.33 -14.41 -10.50
CA ARG A 55 9.83 -13.04 -10.70
C ARG A 55 8.81 -12.15 -11.39
N GLU A 56 8.07 -12.67 -12.37
CA GLU A 56 7.00 -11.93 -13.04
C GLU A 56 5.91 -11.51 -12.06
N VAL A 57 5.46 -12.43 -11.21
CA VAL A 57 4.43 -12.15 -10.18
C VAL A 57 4.93 -11.12 -9.16
N VAL A 58 6.15 -11.27 -8.65
CA VAL A 58 6.77 -10.30 -7.72
C VAL A 58 6.95 -8.94 -8.41
N GLY A 59 7.32 -8.91 -9.69
CA GLY A 59 7.44 -7.71 -10.49
C GLY A 59 6.12 -6.96 -10.63
N ARG A 60 5.01 -7.67 -10.88
CA ARG A 60 3.66 -7.07 -10.91
C ARG A 60 3.27 -6.49 -9.55
N ALA A 61 3.54 -7.19 -8.46
CA ALA A 61 3.29 -6.67 -7.11
C ALA A 61 4.11 -5.38 -6.85
N ARG A 62 5.38 -5.33 -7.29
CA ARG A 62 6.23 -4.14 -7.16
C ARG A 62 5.72 -2.95 -8.00
N ALA A 63 5.21 -3.21 -9.20
CA ALA A 63 4.59 -2.19 -10.02
C ALA A 63 3.36 -1.57 -9.32
N ARG A 64 2.50 -2.40 -8.72
CA ARG A 64 1.36 -1.93 -7.91
C ARG A 64 1.81 -1.08 -6.73
N LEU A 65 2.86 -1.51 -6.01
CA LEU A 65 3.42 -0.71 -4.91
C LEU A 65 3.94 0.66 -5.38
N THR A 66 4.46 0.75 -6.60
CA THR A 66 4.85 2.03 -7.21
C THR A 66 3.64 2.92 -7.49
N THR A 67 2.56 2.34 -8.00
CA THR A 67 1.28 3.05 -8.19
C THR A 67 0.72 3.55 -6.85
N ILE A 68 0.76 2.74 -5.80
CA ILE A 68 0.29 3.12 -4.46
C ILE A 68 1.11 4.31 -3.93
N ASP A 69 2.43 4.26 -4.05
CA ASP A 69 3.33 5.32 -3.58
C ASP A 69 3.01 6.68 -4.24
N ALA A 70 2.81 6.68 -5.56
CA ALA A 70 2.40 7.88 -6.29
C ALA A 70 1.04 8.44 -5.81
N ILE A 71 0.04 7.56 -5.66
CA ILE A 71 -1.30 7.94 -5.18
C ILE A 71 -1.23 8.54 -3.77
N LEU A 72 -0.44 7.95 -2.86
CA LEU A 72 -0.28 8.43 -1.49
C LEU A 72 0.48 9.76 -1.44
N GLY A 73 1.47 9.97 -2.32
CA GLY A 73 2.19 11.23 -2.46
C GLY A 73 1.25 12.38 -2.85
N GLU A 74 0.42 12.17 -3.88
CA GLU A 74 -0.60 13.14 -4.32
C GLU A 74 -1.63 13.44 -3.23
N ALA A 75 -2.09 12.41 -2.51
CA ALA A 75 -3.05 12.55 -1.42
C ALA A 75 -2.47 13.34 -0.25
N THR A 76 -1.22 13.08 0.13
CA THR A 76 -0.52 13.80 1.21
C THR A 76 -0.38 15.29 0.86
N GLY A 77 -0.01 15.62 -0.38
CA GLY A 77 0.04 17.01 -0.86
C GLY A 77 -1.33 17.69 -0.82
N SER A 78 -2.39 16.99 -1.21
CA SER A 78 -3.76 17.52 -1.21
C SER A 78 -4.28 17.82 0.20
N VAL A 79 -3.99 16.95 1.17
CA VAL A 79 -4.37 17.17 2.59
C VAL A 79 -3.62 18.35 3.19
N ALA A 80 -2.32 18.48 2.90
CA ALA A 80 -1.51 19.58 3.38
C ALA A 80 -2.01 20.95 2.86
N SER A 81 -2.45 21.02 1.61
CA SER A 81 -3.05 22.23 1.03
C SER A 81 -4.42 22.55 1.64
N ALA A 82 -5.27 21.55 1.86
CA ALA A 82 -6.59 21.73 2.46
C ALA A 82 -6.52 22.27 3.91
N ALA A 83 -5.48 21.89 4.66
CA ALA A 83 -5.25 22.41 6.01
C ALA A 83 -4.93 23.92 6.04
N GLN A 84 -4.52 24.52 4.91
CA GLN A 84 -4.08 25.92 4.83
C GLN A 84 -5.19 26.90 4.40
N GLN A 85 -6.28 26.44 3.77
CA GLN A 85 -7.33 27.30 3.20
C GLN A 85 -8.72 26.68 3.39
N PRO A 86 -9.45 27.01 4.48
CA PRO A 86 -10.52 26.14 4.95
C PRO A 86 -11.88 26.84 4.86
N SER A 87 -12.56 26.79 3.71
CA SER A 87 -14.01 26.72 3.83
C SER A 87 -14.41 25.32 4.32
N PRO A 88 -15.46 25.18 5.14
CA PRO A 88 -15.97 23.87 5.53
C PRO A 88 -16.33 22.97 4.33
N GLN A 89 -16.80 23.57 3.24
CA GLN A 89 -17.19 22.86 2.02
C GLN A 89 -15.97 22.29 1.27
N GLU A 90 -14.87 23.05 1.17
CA GLU A 90 -13.60 22.57 0.60
C GLU A 90 -13.02 21.43 1.43
N THR A 91 -13.09 21.54 2.76
CA THR A 91 -12.66 20.48 3.68
C THR A 91 -13.47 19.20 3.47
N ILE A 92 -14.80 19.29 3.41
CA ILE A 92 -15.68 18.14 3.16
C ILE A 92 -15.36 17.51 1.80
N SER A 93 -15.18 18.31 0.75
CA SER A 93 -14.83 17.82 -0.59
C SER A 93 -13.46 17.12 -0.62
N ALA A 94 -12.45 17.70 0.03
CA ALA A 94 -11.12 17.12 0.13
C ALA A 94 -11.14 15.78 0.87
N LEU A 95 -11.79 15.71 2.04
CA LEU A 95 -11.88 14.49 2.83
C LEU A 95 -12.72 13.40 2.13
N THR A 96 -13.77 13.77 1.41
CA THR A 96 -14.55 12.80 0.61
C THR A 96 -13.71 12.20 -0.51
N ARG A 97 -12.90 13.02 -1.21
CA ARG A 97 -11.95 12.53 -2.21
C ARG A 97 -10.89 11.62 -1.58
N LEU A 98 -10.41 11.95 -0.38
CA LEU A 98 -9.44 11.12 0.33
C LEU A 98 -9.99 9.74 0.69
N LEU A 99 -11.28 9.60 1.05
CA LEU A 99 -11.90 8.28 1.25
C LEU A 99 -11.85 7.42 -0.03
N ALA A 100 -12.13 8.01 -1.19
CA ALA A 100 -12.03 7.30 -2.46
C ALA A 100 -10.60 6.85 -2.76
N VAL A 101 -9.61 7.71 -2.46
CA VAL A 101 -8.19 7.37 -2.57
C VAL A 101 -7.81 6.21 -1.65
N LEU A 102 -8.19 6.26 -0.38
CA LEU A 102 -7.88 5.19 0.59
C LEU A 102 -8.52 3.85 0.18
N SER A 103 -9.71 3.88 -0.40
CA SER A 103 -10.35 2.68 -0.97
C SER A 103 -9.61 2.11 -2.17
N ARG A 104 -9.10 2.97 -3.07
CA ARG A 104 -8.25 2.54 -4.17
C ARG A 104 -6.93 1.93 -3.67
N VAL A 105 -6.30 2.56 -2.68
CA VAL A 105 -5.06 2.05 -2.06
C VAL A 105 -5.30 0.69 -1.42
N ASP A 106 -6.40 0.50 -0.68
CA ASP A 106 -6.74 -0.80 -0.08
C ASP A 106 -6.89 -1.91 -1.14
N ALA A 107 -7.55 -1.62 -2.26
CA ALA A 107 -7.68 -2.56 -3.37
C ALA A 107 -6.31 -2.92 -3.98
N GLU A 108 -5.44 -1.94 -4.24
CA GLU A 108 -4.10 -2.20 -4.78
C GLU A 108 -3.21 -2.96 -3.80
N VAL A 109 -3.32 -2.69 -2.49
CA VAL A 109 -2.59 -3.43 -1.44
C VAL A 109 -3.08 -4.87 -1.37
N ALA A 110 -4.39 -5.11 -1.45
CA ALA A 110 -4.96 -6.46 -1.47
C ALA A 110 -4.49 -7.26 -2.69
N GLU A 111 -4.48 -6.63 -3.87
CA GLU A 111 -3.98 -7.22 -5.11
C GLU A 111 -2.48 -7.54 -5.03
N ALA A 112 -1.67 -6.62 -4.49
CA ALA A 112 -0.25 -6.87 -4.26
C ALA A 112 -0.03 -8.05 -3.31
N ALA A 113 -0.79 -8.12 -2.21
CA ALA A 113 -0.72 -9.23 -1.26
C ALA A 113 -1.11 -10.57 -1.91
N GLY A 114 -2.18 -10.59 -2.72
CA GLY A 114 -2.57 -11.76 -3.49
C GLY A 114 -1.46 -12.24 -4.44
N GLY A 115 -0.77 -11.31 -5.10
CA GLY A 115 0.41 -11.61 -5.90
C GLY A 115 1.56 -12.23 -5.10
N ILE A 116 1.84 -11.74 -3.90
CA ILE A 116 2.89 -12.33 -3.04
C ILE A 116 2.53 -13.74 -2.58
N GLU A 117 1.27 -14.00 -2.26
CA GLU A 117 0.81 -15.36 -1.91
C GLU A 117 0.87 -16.32 -3.11
N GLU A 118 0.56 -15.85 -4.32
CA GLU A 118 0.79 -16.61 -5.56
C GLU A 118 2.28 -16.92 -5.74
N ALA A 119 3.17 -15.93 -5.57
CA ALA A 119 4.61 -16.12 -5.67
C ALA A 119 5.12 -17.18 -4.68
N ARG A 120 4.58 -17.22 -3.44
CA ARG A 120 4.92 -18.26 -2.45
C ARG A 120 4.52 -19.66 -2.90
N ARG A 121 3.33 -19.81 -3.48
CA ARG A 121 2.87 -21.09 -4.04
C ARG A 121 3.78 -21.53 -5.18
N LEU A 122 4.11 -20.63 -6.10
CA LEU A 122 5.01 -20.90 -7.22
C LEU A 122 6.42 -21.29 -6.75
N VAL A 123 6.99 -20.59 -5.76
CA VAL A 123 8.30 -20.94 -5.17
C VAL A 123 8.29 -22.35 -4.58
N THR A 124 7.21 -22.71 -3.88
CA THR A 124 7.06 -24.05 -3.28
C THR A 124 7.12 -25.16 -4.34
N VAL A 125 6.50 -24.91 -5.50
CA VAL A 125 6.53 -25.85 -6.63
C VAL A 125 7.88 -25.84 -7.33
N ALA A 126 8.41 -24.67 -7.66
CA ALA A 126 9.64 -24.51 -8.44
C ALA A 126 10.89 -25.03 -7.70
N LEU A 127 10.90 -24.97 -6.38
CA LEU A 127 12.01 -25.43 -5.54
C LEU A 127 11.71 -26.75 -4.81
N ARG A 128 10.75 -27.53 -5.31
CA ARG A 128 10.43 -28.86 -4.75
C ARG A 128 11.67 -29.75 -4.79
N GLY A 129 12.05 -30.33 -3.65
CA GLY A 129 13.25 -31.14 -3.51
C GLY A 129 14.55 -30.35 -3.27
N GLY A 130 14.48 -29.01 -3.25
CA GLY A 130 15.57 -28.12 -2.85
C GLY A 130 15.31 -27.44 -1.49
N GLN A 131 15.78 -26.21 -1.34
CA GLN A 131 15.61 -25.41 -0.11
C GLN A 131 14.73 -24.16 -0.36
N PRO A 132 13.39 -24.28 -0.35
CA PRO A 132 12.49 -23.15 -0.55
C PRO A 132 12.41 -22.20 0.67
N GLY A 133 12.74 -22.68 1.87
CA GLY A 133 12.53 -22.00 3.15
C GLY A 133 13.00 -20.54 3.20
N PRO A 134 14.25 -20.22 2.83
CA PRO A 134 14.75 -18.84 2.86
C PRO A 134 13.98 -17.88 1.94
N THR A 135 13.59 -18.34 0.74
CA THR A 135 12.81 -17.53 -0.21
C THR A 135 11.38 -17.33 0.30
N LEU A 136 10.76 -18.39 0.86
CA LEU A 136 9.43 -18.31 1.45
C LEU A 136 9.38 -17.37 2.65
N ALA A 137 10.40 -17.37 3.50
CA ALA A 137 10.49 -16.46 4.64
C ALA A 137 10.55 -14.98 4.21
N ARG A 138 11.28 -14.67 3.14
CA ARG A 138 11.34 -13.30 2.58
C ARG A 138 9.99 -12.85 2.03
N LEU A 139 9.30 -13.70 1.27
CA LEU A 139 7.97 -13.41 0.77
C LEU A 139 6.95 -13.25 1.92
N GLN A 140 7.08 -14.04 2.98
CA GLN A 140 6.25 -13.89 4.19
C GLN A 140 6.46 -12.55 4.89
N GLN A 141 7.72 -12.09 5.01
CA GLN A 141 8.03 -10.76 5.57
C GLN A 141 7.38 -9.64 4.75
N LEU A 142 7.36 -9.78 3.43
CA LEU A 142 6.67 -8.85 2.55
C LEU A 142 5.14 -8.87 2.77
N SER A 143 4.51 -10.05 2.87
CA SER A 143 3.08 -10.17 3.20
C SER A 143 2.72 -9.51 4.54
N GLN A 144 3.60 -9.63 5.54
CA GLN A 144 3.43 -8.95 6.84
C GLN A 144 3.53 -7.43 6.70
N GLY A 145 4.47 -6.92 5.90
CA GLY A 145 4.59 -5.50 5.60
C GLY A 145 3.34 -4.92 4.93
N LEU A 146 2.78 -5.62 3.94
CA LEU A 146 1.53 -5.22 3.29
C LEU A 146 0.34 -5.22 4.24
N SER A 147 0.30 -6.19 5.17
CA SER A 147 -0.72 -6.26 6.21
C SER A 147 -0.65 -5.06 7.16
N ALA A 148 0.56 -4.59 7.50
CA ALA A 148 0.76 -3.39 8.30
C ALA A 148 0.32 -2.12 7.57
N VAL A 149 0.60 -2.00 6.26
CA VAL A 149 0.11 -0.90 5.42
C VAL A 149 -1.42 -0.88 5.40
N LYS A 150 -2.06 -2.04 5.23
CA LYS A 150 -3.52 -2.16 5.26
C LYS A 150 -4.12 -1.72 6.59
N ALA A 151 -3.55 -2.17 7.71
CA ALA A 151 -3.99 -1.75 9.04
C ALA A 151 -3.91 -0.22 9.22
N ARG A 152 -2.82 0.40 8.74
CA ARG A 152 -2.65 1.85 8.77
C ARG A 152 -3.64 2.58 7.87
N GLY A 153 -3.96 2.04 6.69
CA GLY A 153 -5.00 2.57 5.81
C GLY A 153 -6.40 2.57 6.45
N ASN A 154 -6.73 1.53 7.22
CA ASN A 154 -7.98 1.49 7.98
C ASN A 154 -8.02 2.56 9.09
N GLN A 155 -6.91 2.79 9.79
CA GLN A 155 -6.80 3.88 10.77
C GLN A 155 -7.00 5.25 10.11
N ALA A 156 -6.33 5.49 8.97
CA ALA A 156 -6.49 6.72 8.20
C ALA A 156 -7.96 6.94 7.83
N ARG A 157 -8.66 5.89 7.35
CA ARG A 157 -10.08 5.96 6.98
C ARG A 157 -10.94 6.39 8.17
N HIS A 158 -10.73 5.80 9.35
CA HIS A 158 -11.47 6.19 10.55
C HIS A 158 -11.22 7.64 10.96
N HIS A 159 -9.99 8.13 10.86
CA HIS A 159 -9.70 9.54 11.14
C HIS A 159 -10.35 10.48 10.11
N VAL A 160 -10.40 10.10 8.83
CA VAL A 160 -11.08 10.86 7.78
C VAL A 160 -12.59 10.91 8.02
N GLU A 161 -13.21 9.78 8.39
CA GLU A 161 -14.63 9.71 8.72
C GLU A 161 -14.98 10.60 9.92
N ALA A 162 -14.17 10.57 10.97
CA ALA A 162 -14.32 11.46 12.13
C ALA A 162 -14.20 12.94 11.73
N ALA A 163 -13.21 13.27 10.89
CA ALA A 163 -13.00 14.64 10.40
C ALA A 163 -14.18 15.14 9.54
N LEU A 164 -14.75 14.26 8.70
CA LEU A 164 -15.95 14.57 7.91
C LEU A 164 -17.16 14.85 8.79
N ALA A 165 -17.38 14.03 9.83
CA ALA A 165 -18.48 14.24 10.77
C ALA A 165 -18.36 15.60 11.47
N GLN A 166 -17.15 15.95 11.94
CA GLN A 166 -16.88 17.24 12.57
C GLN A 166 -17.07 18.42 11.60
N ALA A 167 -16.55 18.32 10.38
CA ALA A 167 -16.67 19.39 9.37
C ALA A 167 -18.13 19.67 8.98
N ARG A 168 -18.97 18.62 8.90
CA ARG A 168 -20.41 18.76 8.64
C ARG A 168 -21.13 19.47 9.79
N GLN A 169 -20.83 19.10 11.03
CA GLN A 169 -21.43 19.72 12.21
C GLN A 169 -21.13 21.23 12.28
N VAL A 170 -19.89 21.64 12.02
CA VAL A 170 -19.50 23.06 11.97
C VAL A 170 -20.17 23.79 10.80
N GLY A 171 -20.23 23.14 9.63
CA GLY A 171 -20.87 23.69 8.44
C GLY A 171 -22.37 23.98 8.64
N ASP A 172 -23.08 23.11 9.38
CA ASP A 172 -24.49 23.32 9.67
C ASP A 172 -24.70 24.47 10.68
N VAL A 173 -23.90 24.57 11.74
CA VAL A 173 -23.96 25.72 12.67
C VAL A 173 -23.71 27.06 11.96
N GLY A 174 -22.75 27.09 11.02
CA GLY A 174 -22.48 28.27 10.20
C GLY A 174 -23.55 28.63 9.17
N LYS A 175 -24.46 27.70 8.83
CA LYS A 175 -25.67 28.00 8.04
C LYS A 175 -26.74 28.64 8.91
N TRP A 176 -26.96 28.15 10.14
CA TRP A 176 -27.93 28.72 11.08
C TRP A 176 -27.60 30.17 11.44
N LEU A 177 -26.33 30.49 11.69
CA LEU A 177 -25.90 31.85 12.01
C LEU A 177 -26.05 32.83 10.83
N ARG A 178 -25.90 32.35 9.59
CA ARG A 178 -26.12 33.18 8.38
C ARG A 178 -27.59 33.36 8.00
N ALA A 179 -28.47 32.47 8.44
CA ALA A 179 -29.91 32.60 8.24
C ALA A 179 -30.59 33.51 9.29
N ALA A 180 -29.91 33.80 10.39
CA ALA A 180 -30.40 34.62 11.50
C ALA A 180 -29.86 36.07 11.51
N ALA A 181 -29.03 36.43 10.53
CA ALA A 181 -28.46 37.77 10.33
C ALA A 181 -29.09 38.41 9.08
#